data_AF-A0A3B0VY11-F1
#
_entry.id   AF-A0A3B0VY11-F1
#
_cell.length_a   1.000
_cell.length_b   1.000
_cell.length_c   1.000
_cell.angle_alpha   90.00
_cell.angle_beta   90.00
_cell.angle_gamma   90.00
#
_symmetry.space_group_name_H-M   'P 1'
#
loop_
_entity.id
_entity.type
_entity.pdbx_description
1 polymer ?
#
loop_
_entity_poly.entity_id
_entity_poly.type
_entity_poly.pdbx_seq_one_letter_code
_entity_poly.pdbx_strand_id
1 'polypeptide(L)'
;MTNSVYRPEYKLLRQILIESRQIAELTQTELAKILSKPQSFVSKYENGERRLDLIEFLDIALALGIEPINVLNRLMGISANKTILDKWEISAGDLTDLLEGNPSLRGMLLGYVAEHKLRRIIATLPEISYTTKFDDHDRKKKGGLYIIYKGRAFDIESKSLQTKTIKQDEESRKWFGKAQVDASDRREVTFSDGSTLNTTLLLRGEFDILAVNCYAFENKWHFVFARKRELPTSSFRKYSPMQRESLLASLVSVSWPPERPFYADIRELLNEMVEQGEGADPSDLGLG
;
A
#
# COMPACT_ATOMS: atom_id res chain seq x y z
N MET A 1 27.30 10.39 32.39
CA MET A 1 27.05 10.58 30.94
C MET A 1 27.85 9.53 30.17
N THR A 2 27.18 8.56 29.56
CA THR A 2 27.80 7.42 28.86
C THR A 2 28.52 7.88 27.59
N ASN A 3 29.84 7.64 27.50
CA ASN A 3 30.70 8.06 26.39
C ASN A 3 30.30 7.38 25.06
N SER A 4 29.43 8.02 24.28
CA SER A 4 28.97 7.53 22.96
C SER A 4 30.06 7.45 21.86
N VAL A 5 31.31 7.88 22.11
CA VAL A 5 32.44 7.68 21.16
C VAL A 5 32.81 6.20 21.04
N TYR A 6 32.52 5.39 22.08
CA TYR A 6 32.85 3.96 22.11
C TYR A 6 31.74 3.05 21.60
N ARG A 7 30.68 3.62 21.01
CA ARG A 7 29.62 2.83 20.37
C ARG A 7 30.16 2.15 19.11
N PRO A 8 29.90 0.84 18.90
CA PRO A 8 30.35 0.10 17.71
C PRO A 8 30.02 0.80 16.39
N GLU A 9 28.86 1.45 16.34
CA GLU A 9 28.36 2.20 15.19
C GLU A 9 29.23 3.43 14.89
N TYR A 10 29.73 4.13 15.91
CA TYR A 10 30.61 5.28 15.72
C TYR A 10 32.01 4.87 15.24
N LYS A 11 32.48 3.68 15.64
CA LYS A 11 33.70 3.09 15.09
C LYS A 11 33.51 2.71 13.62
N LEU A 12 32.37 2.11 13.28
CA LEU A 12 32.03 1.76 11.90
C LEU A 12 31.89 3.01 11.01
N LEU A 13 31.28 4.09 11.49
CA LEU A 13 31.15 5.35 10.76
C LEU A 13 32.53 5.89 10.37
N ARG A 14 33.46 5.96 11.33
CA ARG A 14 34.83 6.40 11.06
C ARG A 14 35.53 5.53 10.04
N GLN A 15 35.41 4.21 10.18
CA GLN A 15 36.02 3.26 9.25
C GLN A 15 35.52 3.48 7.82
N ILE A 16 34.21 3.66 7.64
CA ILE A 16 33.60 3.94 6.32
C ILE A 16 34.16 5.22 5.73
N LEU A 17 34.22 6.32 6.50
CA LEU A 17 34.73 7.60 6.00
C LEU A 17 36.23 7.55 5.64
N ILE A 18 37.03 6.82 6.41
CA ILE A 18 38.47 6.62 6.13
C ILE A 18 38.64 5.83 4.83
N GLU A 19 37.93 4.71 4.68
CA GLU A 19 37.96 3.90 3.46
C GLU A 19 37.50 4.70 2.24
N SER A 20 36.40 5.45 2.36
CA SER A 20 35.91 6.30 1.27
C SER A 20 36.90 7.39 0.88
N ARG A 21 37.61 8.01 1.85
CA ARG A 21 38.68 8.96 1.55
C ARG A 21 39.83 8.31 0.78
N GLN A 22 40.23 7.11 1.20
CA GLN A 22 41.30 6.36 0.53
C GLN A 22 40.91 5.94 -0.89
N ILE A 23 39.66 5.52 -1.10
CA ILE A 23 39.11 5.17 -2.42
C ILE A 23 39.06 6.41 -3.32
N ALA A 24 38.72 7.58 -2.77
CA ALA A 24 38.78 8.84 -3.48
C ALA A 24 40.22 9.35 -3.72
N GLU A 25 41.24 8.59 -3.29
CA GLU A 25 42.67 8.92 -3.40
C GLU A 25 43.07 10.28 -2.78
N LEU A 26 42.30 10.75 -1.79
CA LEU A 26 42.55 12.03 -1.12
C LEU A 26 43.42 11.84 0.12
N THR A 27 44.43 12.69 0.29
CA THR A 27 45.11 12.85 1.58
C THR A 27 44.21 13.56 2.59
N GLN A 28 44.53 13.44 3.89
CA GLN A 28 43.79 14.18 4.93
C GLN A 28 43.86 15.70 4.73
N THR A 29 44.97 16.22 4.22
CA THR A 29 45.16 17.64 3.93
C THR A 29 44.27 18.10 2.77
N GLU A 30 44.15 17.29 1.72
CA GLU A 30 43.31 17.60 0.56
C GLU A 30 41.83 17.57 0.92
N LEU A 31 41.38 16.56 1.66
CA LEU A 31 40.00 16.51 2.15
C LEU A 31 39.70 17.72 3.06
N ALA A 32 40.62 18.07 3.96
CA ALA A 32 40.46 19.25 4.81
C ALA A 32 40.34 20.54 4.00
N LYS A 33 41.12 20.67 2.92
CA LYS A 33 41.05 21.80 1.99
C LYS A 33 39.69 21.86 1.28
N ILE A 34 39.17 20.73 0.80
CA ILE A 34 37.82 20.64 0.18
C ILE A 34 36.75 21.09 1.18
N LEU A 35 36.85 20.66 2.43
CA LEU A 35 35.89 21.00 3.50
C LEU A 35 36.07 22.40 4.08
N SER A 36 37.09 23.16 3.64
CA SER A 36 37.48 24.43 4.27
C SER A 36 37.72 24.30 5.78
N LYS A 37 38.39 23.22 6.20
CA LYS A 37 38.75 22.91 7.60
C LYS A 37 40.27 22.75 7.74
N PRO A 38 40.84 22.90 8.95
CA PRO A 38 42.23 22.54 9.19
C PRO A 38 42.44 21.02 9.04
N GLN A 39 43.62 20.56 8.61
CA GLN A 39 43.91 19.12 8.52
C GLN A 39 43.70 18.37 9.84
N SER A 40 43.91 19.06 10.98
CA SER A 40 43.64 18.51 12.31
C SER A 40 42.16 18.15 12.54
N PHE A 41 41.22 18.76 11.83
CA PHE A 41 39.81 18.33 11.84
C PHE A 41 39.68 16.90 11.33
N VAL A 42 40.31 16.61 10.18
CA VAL A 42 40.26 15.28 9.54
C VAL A 42 40.96 14.24 10.41
N SER A 43 42.19 14.52 10.83
CA SER A 43 42.94 13.61 11.69
C SER A 43 42.20 13.28 12.99
N LYS A 44 41.60 14.27 13.65
CA LYS A 44 40.90 14.05 14.93
C LYS A 44 39.65 13.20 14.79
N TYR A 45 38.85 13.38 13.74
CA TYR A 45 37.66 12.53 13.58
C TYR A 45 38.03 11.10 13.16
N GLU A 46 39.05 10.93 12.30
CA GLU A 46 39.51 9.60 11.88
C GLU A 46 40.06 8.81 13.08
N ASN A 47 40.85 9.46 13.95
CA ASN A 47 41.37 8.86 15.17
C ASN A 47 40.31 8.67 16.27
N GLY A 48 39.13 9.30 16.13
CA GLY A 48 38.05 9.27 17.13
C GLY A 48 38.28 10.18 18.33
N GLU A 49 39.21 11.11 18.22
CA GLU A 49 39.46 12.17 19.20
C GLU A 49 38.37 13.26 19.13
N ARG A 50 37.61 13.31 18.02
CA ARG A 50 36.51 14.26 17.81
C ARG A 50 35.25 13.56 17.28
N ARG A 51 34.09 13.98 17.80
CA ARG A 51 32.79 13.60 17.24
C ARG A 51 32.42 14.48 16.05
N LEU A 52 31.84 13.87 15.02
CA LEU A 52 31.17 14.56 13.92
C LEU A 52 29.70 14.75 14.29
N ASP A 53 29.18 15.94 14.03
CA ASP A 53 27.73 16.13 13.96
C ASP A 53 27.17 15.66 12.60
N LEU A 54 25.85 15.73 12.45
CA LEU A 54 25.19 15.28 11.23
C LEU A 54 25.58 16.12 10.00
N ILE A 55 25.73 17.43 10.15
CA ILE A 55 26.05 18.33 9.05
C ILE A 55 27.50 18.10 8.61
N GLU A 56 28.42 17.98 9.56
CA GLU A 56 29.81 17.66 9.26
C GLU A 56 29.95 16.30 8.56
N PHE A 57 29.17 15.30 8.97
CA PHE A 57 29.10 14.03 8.26
C PHE A 57 28.59 14.19 6.81
N LEU A 58 27.54 14.96 6.59
CA LEU A 58 27.00 15.22 5.25
C LEU A 58 28.04 15.92 4.36
N ASP A 59 28.71 16.95 4.88
CA ASP A 59 29.76 17.68 4.17
C ASP A 59 30.92 16.74 3.76
N ILE A 60 31.37 15.88 4.68
CA ILE A 60 32.42 14.89 4.40
C ILE A 60 31.93 13.89 3.35
N ALA A 61 30.71 13.36 3.48
CA ALA A 61 30.16 12.39 2.56
C ALA A 61 30.07 12.95 1.13
N LEU A 62 29.57 14.18 0.98
CA LEU A 62 29.51 14.87 -0.31
C LEU A 62 30.91 15.14 -0.88
N ALA A 63 31.86 15.60 -0.06
CA ALA A 63 33.24 15.82 -0.48
C ALA A 63 33.95 14.53 -0.95
N LEU A 64 33.54 13.38 -0.42
CA LEU A 64 34.05 12.06 -0.78
C LEU A 64 33.26 11.39 -1.91
N GLY A 65 32.22 12.03 -2.45
CA GLY A 65 31.37 11.46 -3.50
C GLY A 65 30.56 10.24 -3.06
N ILE A 66 30.27 10.12 -1.76
CA ILE A 66 29.45 9.03 -1.21
C ILE A 66 28.06 9.53 -0.82
N GLU A 67 27.04 8.75 -1.17
CA GLU A 67 25.65 8.97 -0.76
C GLU A 67 25.50 8.77 0.77
N PRO A 68 25.16 9.81 1.56
CA PRO A 68 25.09 9.70 3.02
C PRO A 68 24.14 8.60 3.51
N ILE A 69 23.04 8.38 2.77
CA ILE A 69 22.04 7.35 3.10
C ILE A 69 22.64 5.94 3.08
N ASN A 70 23.62 5.67 2.19
CA ASN A 70 24.28 4.37 2.12
C ASN A 70 25.15 4.10 3.35
N VAL A 71 25.82 5.14 3.88
CA VAL A 71 26.56 5.03 5.13
C VAL A 71 25.61 4.76 6.29
N LEU A 72 24.50 5.49 6.39
CA LEU A 72 23.49 5.28 7.43
C LEU A 72 22.89 3.87 7.39
N ASN A 73 22.59 3.34 6.20
CA ASN A 73 22.10 1.97 6.04
C ASN A 73 23.10 0.94 6.57
N ARG A 74 24.40 1.08 6.23
CA ARG A 74 25.46 0.22 6.76
C ARG A 74 25.57 0.30 8.28
N LEU A 75 25.43 1.49 8.87
CA LEU A 75 25.45 1.69 10.33
C LEU A 75 24.27 1.02 11.03
N MET A 76 23.10 1.03 10.41
CA MET A 76 21.89 0.39 10.95
C MET A 76 21.85 -1.12 10.73
N GLY A 77 22.89 -1.73 10.11
CA GLY A 77 22.87 -3.13 9.71
C GLY A 77 21.80 -3.43 8.65
N ILE A 78 21.27 -2.39 8.02
CA ILE A 78 20.37 -2.50 6.88
C ILE A 78 21.29 -2.76 5.70
N SER A 79 21.48 -4.04 5.36
CA SER A 79 21.99 -4.40 4.04
C SER A 79 21.14 -3.61 3.04
N ALA A 80 21.77 -2.84 2.15
CA ALA A 80 21.06 -2.07 1.15
C ALA A 80 20.20 -3.05 0.36
N ASN A 81 18.93 -3.21 0.78
CA ASN A 81 18.01 -4.09 0.12
C ASN A 81 17.76 -3.38 -1.20
N LYS A 82 18.52 -3.80 -2.22
CA LYS A 82 18.31 -3.38 -3.60
C LYS A 82 16.80 -3.44 -3.82
N THR A 83 16.22 -2.29 -4.10
CA THR A 83 14.81 -2.18 -4.46
C THR A 83 14.57 -3.07 -5.67
N ILE A 84 13.31 -3.35 -5.97
CA ILE A 84 13.00 -4.08 -7.20
C ILE A 84 13.53 -3.35 -8.44
N LEU A 85 13.57 -2.01 -8.39
CA LEU A 85 14.14 -1.16 -9.44
C LEU A 85 15.66 -1.35 -9.56
N ASP A 86 16.39 -1.37 -8.45
CA ASP A 86 17.84 -1.63 -8.44
C ASP A 86 18.17 -3.05 -8.92
N LYS A 87 17.31 -4.03 -8.63
CA LYS A 87 17.48 -5.42 -9.09
C LYS A 87 17.21 -5.58 -10.58
N TRP A 88 16.28 -4.80 -11.12
CA TRP A 88 15.93 -4.81 -12.54
C TRP A 88 16.74 -3.82 -13.36
N GLU A 89 17.60 -3.02 -12.73
CA GLU A 89 18.43 -2.01 -13.37
C GLU A 89 17.61 -0.98 -14.15
N ILE A 90 16.46 -0.59 -13.60
CA ILE A 90 15.57 0.44 -14.16
C ILE A 90 15.41 1.61 -13.19
N SER A 91 15.16 2.80 -13.74
CA SER A 91 14.79 3.98 -12.97
C SER A 91 13.29 4.04 -12.69
N ALA A 92 12.87 4.96 -11.80
CA ALA A 92 11.46 5.27 -11.62
C ALA A 92 10.81 5.88 -12.89
N GLY A 93 11.61 6.57 -13.71
CA GLY A 93 11.17 7.08 -15.01
C GLY A 93 10.83 5.95 -15.97
N ASP A 94 11.71 4.94 -16.08
CA ASP A 94 11.47 3.77 -16.93
C ASP A 94 10.19 3.01 -16.49
N LEU A 95 9.99 2.85 -15.17
CA LEU A 95 8.75 2.25 -14.67
C LEU A 95 7.52 3.11 -15.02
N THR A 96 7.64 4.43 -14.98
CA THR A 96 6.55 5.34 -15.35
C THR A 96 6.18 5.17 -16.81
N ASP A 97 7.17 5.20 -17.72
CA ASP A 97 6.95 5.00 -19.15
C ASP A 97 6.33 3.63 -19.45
N LEU A 98 6.78 2.57 -18.77
CA LEU A 98 6.18 1.24 -18.86
C LEU A 98 4.70 1.23 -18.44
N LEU A 99 4.34 1.90 -17.36
CA LEU A 99 2.96 1.94 -16.86
C LEU A 99 2.06 2.82 -17.76
N GLU A 100 2.57 3.93 -18.27
CA GLU A 100 1.83 4.81 -19.17
C GLU A 100 1.58 4.13 -20.53
N GLY A 101 2.58 3.42 -21.06
CA GLY A 101 2.46 2.64 -22.29
C GLY A 101 1.58 1.40 -22.17
N ASN A 102 1.34 0.89 -20.95
CA ASN A 102 0.61 -0.36 -20.73
C ASN A 102 -0.55 -0.20 -19.72
N PRO A 103 -1.75 0.25 -20.18
CA PRO A 103 -2.89 0.50 -19.29
C PRO A 103 -3.32 -0.71 -18.44
N SER A 104 -3.20 -1.93 -18.97
CA SER A 104 -3.52 -3.17 -18.23
C SER A 104 -2.56 -3.41 -17.07
N LEU A 105 -1.25 -3.22 -17.30
CA LEU A 105 -0.22 -3.33 -16.26
C LEU A 105 -0.43 -2.25 -15.19
N ARG A 106 -0.70 -1.01 -15.61
CA ARG A 106 -1.01 0.10 -14.70
C ARG A 106 -2.23 -0.19 -13.85
N GLY A 107 -3.31 -0.70 -14.44
CA GLY A 107 -4.52 -1.08 -13.70
C GLY A 107 -4.26 -2.18 -12.68
N MET A 108 -3.52 -3.23 -13.06
CA MET A 108 -3.14 -4.31 -12.17
C MET A 108 -2.30 -3.81 -10.98
N LEU A 109 -1.23 -3.04 -11.24
CA LEU A 109 -0.38 -2.49 -10.19
C LEU A 109 -1.16 -1.53 -9.28
N LEU A 110 -2.02 -0.68 -9.86
CA LEU A 110 -2.86 0.24 -9.09
C LEU A 110 -3.79 -0.52 -8.13
N GLY A 111 -4.29 -1.70 -8.52
CA GLY A 111 -5.07 -2.57 -7.64
C GLY A 111 -4.28 -2.98 -6.38
N TYR A 112 -3.05 -3.47 -6.55
CA TYR A 112 -2.18 -3.82 -5.42
C TYR A 112 -1.80 -2.61 -4.56
N VAL A 113 -1.51 -1.46 -5.18
CA VAL A 113 -1.22 -0.22 -4.45
C VAL A 113 -2.45 0.24 -3.66
N ALA A 114 -3.65 0.15 -4.24
CA ALA A 114 -4.89 0.49 -3.57
C ALA A 114 -5.12 -0.38 -2.34
N GLU A 115 -4.94 -1.69 -2.46
CA GLU A 115 -5.07 -2.60 -1.31
C GLU A 115 -4.05 -2.27 -0.20
N HIS A 116 -2.79 -2.00 -0.57
CA HIS A 116 -1.77 -1.57 0.39
C HIS A 116 -2.14 -0.25 1.09
N LYS A 117 -2.68 0.72 0.36
CA LYS A 117 -3.13 2.00 0.90
C LYS A 117 -4.33 1.84 1.82
N LEU A 118 -5.31 1.01 1.44
CA LEU A 118 -6.47 0.67 2.25
C LEU A 118 -6.06 0.06 3.58
N ARG A 119 -5.14 -0.92 3.57
CA ARG A 119 -4.58 -1.52 4.80
C ARG A 119 -3.98 -0.49 5.73
N ARG A 120 -3.18 0.43 5.19
CA ARG A 120 -2.55 1.50 5.98
C ARG A 120 -3.59 2.45 6.59
N ILE A 121 -4.64 2.80 5.85
CA ILE A 121 -5.74 3.64 6.35
C ILE A 121 -6.49 2.91 7.47
N ILE A 122 -6.83 1.64 7.29
CA ILE A 122 -7.53 0.85 8.31
C ILE A 122 -6.66 0.67 9.55
N ALA A 123 -5.36 0.45 9.39
CA ALA A 123 -4.43 0.28 10.51
C ALA A 123 -4.26 1.56 11.36
N THR A 124 -4.70 2.74 10.89
CA THR A 124 -4.71 3.95 11.73
C THR A 124 -5.96 4.06 12.62
N LEU A 125 -6.94 3.17 12.47
CA LEU A 125 -8.15 3.18 13.27
C LEU A 125 -7.90 2.46 14.61
N PRO A 126 -7.99 3.16 15.76
CA PRO A 126 -7.69 2.57 17.07
C PRO A 126 -8.65 1.45 17.49
N GLU A 127 -9.85 1.39 16.90
CA GLU A 127 -10.87 0.37 17.19
C GLU A 127 -10.63 -0.96 16.45
N ILE A 128 -9.66 -0.99 15.53
CA ILE A 128 -9.25 -2.21 14.82
C ILE A 128 -8.24 -2.96 15.68
N SER A 129 -8.61 -4.14 16.15
CA SER A 129 -7.75 -4.96 17.00
C SER A 129 -6.87 -5.94 16.21
N TYR A 130 -7.19 -6.18 14.94
CA TYR A 130 -6.47 -7.13 14.09
C TYR A 130 -6.70 -6.83 12.60
N THR A 131 -5.68 -7.07 11.78
CA THR A 131 -5.76 -7.01 10.31
C THR A 131 -4.90 -8.09 9.68
N THR A 132 -5.41 -8.84 8.68
CA THR A 132 -4.60 -9.81 7.93
C THR A 132 -4.98 -9.89 6.45
N LYS A 133 -4.05 -10.39 5.61
CA LYS A 133 -4.35 -10.93 4.28
C LYS A 133 -4.17 -12.43 4.33
N PHE A 134 -5.08 -13.19 3.75
CA PHE A 134 -4.75 -14.56 3.36
C PHE A 134 -4.11 -14.54 1.97
N ASP A 135 -3.10 -15.37 1.77
CA ASP A 135 -2.39 -15.46 0.49
C ASP A 135 -3.40 -15.74 -0.66
N ASP A 136 -3.29 -14.99 -1.76
CA ASP A 136 -4.15 -15.15 -2.95
C ASP A 136 -3.97 -16.56 -3.57
N HIS A 137 -2.91 -17.29 -3.21
CA HIS A 137 -2.67 -18.68 -3.60
C HIS A 137 -3.30 -19.75 -2.68
N ASP A 138 -3.84 -19.38 -1.51
CA ASP A 138 -4.57 -20.31 -0.66
C ASP A 138 -6.03 -20.44 -1.14
N ARG A 139 -6.30 -21.45 -1.96
CA ARG A 139 -7.66 -21.72 -2.50
C ARG A 139 -8.74 -21.95 -1.42
N LYS A 140 -8.38 -22.12 -0.14
CA LYS A 140 -9.33 -22.30 0.95
C LYS A 140 -9.70 -20.99 1.66
N LYS A 141 -8.93 -19.92 1.49
CA LYS A 141 -9.16 -18.63 2.17
C LYS A 141 -9.10 -17.50 1.16
N LYS A 142 -10.17 -16.69 1.10
CA LYS A 142 -10.28 -15.64 0.07
C LYS A 142 -9.24 -14.55 0.31
N GLY A 143 -8.69 -14.00 -0.77
CA GLY A 143 -7.65 -12.94 -0.78
C GLY A 143 -8.08 -11.57 -0.27
N GLY A 144 -9.25 -11.46 0.36
CA GLY A 144 -9.78 -10.22 0.92
C GLY A 144 -8.98 -9.73 2.13
N LEU A 145 -9.22 -8.47 2.49
CA LEU A 145 -8.66 -7.88 3.71
C LEU A 145 -9.59 -8.19 4.89
N TYR A 146 -9.11 -9.00 5.82
CA TYR A 146 -9.84 -9.31 7.05
C TYR A 146 -9.45 -8.35 8.16
N ILE A 147 -10.46 -7.84 8.85
CA ILE A 147 -10.30 -6.94 10.00
C ILE A 147 -11.13 -7.43 11.19
N ILE A 148 -10.68 -7.15 12.40
CA ILE A 148 -11.53 -7.25 13.61
C ILE A 148 -11.83 -5.84 14.10
N TYR A 149 -13.11 -5.47 14.10
CA TYR A 149 -13.62 -4.19 14.58
C TYR A 149 -14.64 -4.43 15.69
N LYS A 150 -14.39 -3.88 16.89
CA LYS A 150 -15.27 -4.06 18.07
C LYS A 150 -15.66 -5.53 18.33
N GLY A 151 -14.71 -6.44 18.19
CA GLY A 151 -14.90 -7.88 18.44
C GLY A 151 -15.63 -8.65 17.32
N ARG A 152 -15.92 -8.01 16.18
CA ARG A 152 -16.53 -8.66 15.01
C ARG A 152 -15.55 -8.67 13.84
N ALA A 153 -15.49 -9.79 13.14
CA ALA A 153 -14.65 -9.93 11.96
C ALA A 153 -15.41 -9.55 10.68
N PHE A 154 -14.74 -8.82 9.78
CA PHE A 154 -15.28 -8.41 8.49
C PHE A 154 -14.28 -8.69 7.36
N ASP A 155 -14.80 -9.17 6.23
CA ASP A 155 -14.05 -9.32 4.98
C ASP A 155 -14.30 -8.11 4.06
N ILE A 156 -13.21 -7.45 3.63
CA ILE A 156 -13.23 -6.27 2.78
C ILE A 156 -12.66 -6.59 1.41
N GLU A 157 -13.50 -6.48 0.38
CA GLU A 157 -13.11 -6.57 -1.03
C GLU A 157 -12.69 -5.18 -1.54
N SER A 158 -11.46 -5.08 -2.08
CA SER A 158 -10.90 -3.83 -2.58
C SER A 158 -10.93 -3.78 -4.11
N LYS A 159 -11.67 -2.82 -4.69
CA LYS A 159 -11.73 -2.58 -6.13
C LYS A 159 -11.31 -1.15 -6.48
N SER A 160 -11.03 -0.90 -7.76
CA SER A 160 -10.73 0.44 -8.29
C SER A 160 -11.71 0.82 -9.39
N LEU A 161 -11.88 2.13 -9.60
CA LEU A 161 -12.68 2.67 -10.69
C LEU A 161 -12.10 2.27 -12.06
N GLN A 162 -12.98 1.98 -13.01
CA GLN A 162 -12.61 1.80 -14.40
C GLN A 162 -12.38 3.17 -15.04
N THR A 163 -11.12 3.46 -15.39
CA THR A 163 -10.68 4.75 -15.97
C THR A 163 -11.62 5.29 -17.05
N LYS A 164 -12.07 4.46 -17.99
CA LYS A 164 -12.94 4.86 -19.12
C LYS A 164 -14.35 5.30 -18.72
N THR A 165 -14.76 5.02 -17.49
CA THR A 165 -16.10 5.34 -16.97
C THR A 165 -16.13 6.64 -16.17
N ILE A 166 -14.96 7.22 -15.88
CA ILE A 166 -14.82 8.38 -15.02
C ILE A 166 -15.29 9.63 -15.76
N LYS A 167 -16.12 10.43 -15.08
CA LYS A 167 -16.63 11.72 -15.56
C LYS A 167 -16.70 12.69 -14.39
N GLN A 168 -16.48 13.97 -14.66
CA GLN A 168 -16.82 15.04 -13.74
C GLN A 168 -17.96 15.85 -14.33
N ASP A 169 -18.97 16.13 -13.53
CA ASP A 169 -19.98 17.13 -13.85
C ASP A 169 -19.39 18.53 -13.65
N GLU A 170 -19.47 19.38 -14.66
CA GLU A 170 -18.78 20.69 -14.65
C GLU A 170 -19.44 21.69 -13.68
N GLU A 171 -20.77 21.65 -13.57
CA GLU A 171 -21.54 22.59 -12.75
C GLU A 171 -21.46 22.25 -11.26
N SER A 172 -21.77 21.00 -10.91
CA SER A 172 -21.76 20.54 -9.51
C SER A 172 -20.38 20.14 -9.01
N ARG A 173 -19.38 20.01 -9.91
CA ARG A 173 -18.03 19.50 -9.65
C ARG A 173 -18.01 18.05 -9.11
N LYS A 174 -19.15 17.35 -9.16
CA LYS A 174 -19.27 15.95 -8.71
C LYS A 174 -18.57 15.01 -9.68
N TRP A 175 -17.90 14.01 -9.13
CA TRP A 175 -17.31 12.92 -9.90
C TRP A 175 -18.24 11.72 -9.95
N PHE A 176 -18.16 10.98 -11.05
CA PHE A 176 -18.85 9.73 -11.28
C PHE A 176 -17.92 8.73 -11.93
N GLY A 177 -18.09 7.45 -11.62
CA GLY A 177 -17.37 6.35 -12.24
C GLY A 177 -18.03 5.02 -11.92
N LYS A 178 -17.46 3.94 -12.44
CA LYS A 178 -17.91 2.58 -12.14
C LYS A 178 -16.74 1.72 -11.71
N ALA A 179 -16.91 0.93 -10.66
CA ALA A 179 -15.98 -0.11 -10.27
C ALA A 179 -16.44 -1.45 -10.86
N GLN A 180 -15.50 -2.25 -11.35
CA GLN A 180 -15.78 -3.63 -11.72
C GLN A 180 -15.64 -4.53 -10.49
N VAL A 181 -16.73 -5.20 -10.13
CA VAL A 181 -16.85 -6.02 -8.91
C VAL A 181 -16.97 -7.49 -9.29
N ASP A 182 -16.02 -7.91 -10.13
CA ASP A 182 -15.87 -9.29 -10.59
C ASP A 182 -14.72 -9.98 -9.86
N ALA A 183 -14.71 -11.31 -9.92
CA ALA A 183 -13.55 -12.15 -9.66
C ALA A 183 -12.41 -11.86 -10.66
N SER A 184 -11.18 -12.15 -10.24
CA SER A 184 -9.99 -12.12 -11.11
C SER A 184 -10.10 -13.07 -12.29
N ASP A 185 -10.74 -14.21 -12.06
CA ASP A 185 -10.79 -15.35 -12.97
C ASP A 185 -12.22 -15.88 -13.08
N ARG A 186 -12.51 -16.49 -14.22
CA ARG A 186 -13.80 -17.12 -14.47
C ARG A 186 -13.84 -18.47 -13.77
N ARG A 187 -14.86 -18.69 -12.94
CA ARG A 187 -15.01 -19.88 -12.11
C ARG A 187 -16.44 -20.41 -12.14
N GLU A 188 -16.58 -21.68 -11.78
CA GLU A 188 -17.89 -22.25 -11.51
C GLU A 188 -18.40 -21.80 -10.13
N VAL A 189 -19.62 -21.29 -10.08
CA VAL A 189 -20.35 -20.97 -8.85
C VAL A 189 -21.58 -21.86 -8.75
N THR A 190 -21.88 -22.34 -7.54
CA THR A 190 -23.05 -23.17 -7.24
C THR A 190 -24.08 -22.33 -6.48
N PHE A 191 -25.34 -22.41 -6.89
CA PHE A 191 -26.46 -21.70 -6.26
C PHE A 191 -27.21 -22.58 -5.27
N SER A 192 -28.12 -21.97 -4.50
CA SER A 192 -28.92 -22.66 -3.48
C SER A 192 -29.85 -23.75 -4.03
N ASP A 193 -30.24 -23.66 -5.31
CA ASP A 193 -31.05 -24.68 -5.99
C ASP A 193 -30.20 -25.83 -6.58
N GLY A 194 -28.88 -25.82 -6.34
CA GLY A 194 -27.93 -26.80 -6.85
C GLY A 194 -27.50 -26.56 -8.31
N SER A 195 -28.06 -25.56 -9.00
CA SER A 195 -27.58 -25.17 -10.32
C SER A 195 -26.17 -24.60 -10.25
N THR A 196 -25.42 -24.69 -11.36
CA THR A 196 -24.10 -24.07 -11.48
C THR A 196 -24.05 -23.08 -12.64
N LEU A 197 -23.13 -22.12 -12.53
CA LEU A 197 -22.83 -21.16 -13.59
C LEU A 197 -21.33 -20.90 -13.66
N ASN A 198 -20.77 -20.92 -14.85
CA ASN A 198 -19.39 -20.49 -15.07
C ASN A 198 -19.35 -18.98 -15.37
N THR A 199 -18.88 -18.17 -14.41
CA THR A 199 -18.96 -16.70 -14.45
C THR A 199 -17.77 -16.03 -13.75
N THR A 200 -17.58 -14.74 -14.01
CA THR A 200 -16.68 -13.87 -13.22
C THR A 200 -17.43 -13.09 -12.15
N LEU A 201 -18.77 -13.12 -12.13
CA LEU A 201 -19.55 -12.41 -11.13
C LEU A 201 -19.40 -13.03 -9.75
N LEU A 202 -19.26 -12.19 -8.73
CA LEU A 202 -19.21 -12.61 -7.33
C LEU A 202 -20.62 -12.93 -6.81
N LEU A 203 -20.75 -14.00 -6.02
CA LEU A 203 -21.98 -14.27 -5.27
C LEU A 203 -22.19 -13.23 -4.16
N ARG A 204 -23.45 -12.91 -3.86
CA ARG A 204 -23.82 -12.18 -2.65
C ARG A 204 -23.41 -13.02 -1.44
N GLY A 205 -22.56 -12.44 -0.59
CA GLY A 205 -22.02 -13.12 0.58
C GLY A 205 -20.54 -13.47 0.48
N GLU A 206 -19.90 -13.19 -0.66
CA GLU A 206 -18.48 -13.54 -0.79
C GLU A 206 -17.51 -12.70 0.02
N PHE A 207 -17.89 -11.47 0.35
CA PHE A 207 -17.21 -10.50 1.21
C PHE A 207 -18.29 -9.70 1.97
N ASP A 208 -17.93 -8.95 3.00
CA ASP A 208 -18.86 -8.12 3.79
C ASP A 208 -18.98 -6.69 3.31
N ILE A 209 -17.84 -6.08 2.98
CA ILE A 209 -17.72 -4.67 2.61
C ILE A 209 -17.00 -4.55 1.26
N LEU A 210 -17.56 -3.76 0.35
CA LEU A 210 -16.85 -3.31 -0.84
C LEU A 210 -16.16 -1.98 -0.52
N ALA A 211 -14.85 -1.93 -0.67
CA ALA A 211 -14.06 -0.71 -0.67
C ALA A 211 -13.67 -0.34 -2.11
N VAL A 212 -14.10 0.82 -2.60
CA VAL A 212 -13.73 1.31 -3.93
C VAL A 212 -12.72 2.44 -3.81
N ASN A 213 -11.54 2.24 -4.38
CA ASN A 213 -10.51 3.26 -4.54
C ASN A 213 -10.96 4.34 -5.53
N CYS A 214 -11.06 5.58 -5.03
CA CYS A 214 -11.47 6.78 -5.75
C CYS A 214 -10.29 7.69 -6.15
N TYR A 215 -9.04 7.19 -6.11
CA TYR A 215 -7.85 7.97 -6.47
C TYR A 215 -7.98 8.75 -7.78
N ALA A 216 -8.59 8.14 -8.79
CA ALA A 216 -8.74 8.71 -10.12
C ALA A 216 -9.72 9.90 -10.21
N PHE A 217 -10.45 10.25 -9.15
CA PHE A 217 -11.29 11.44 -9.11
C PHE A 217 -10.48 12.70 -8.78
N GLU A 218 -9.71 12.69 -7.70
CA GLU A 218 -9.05 13.91 -7.19
C GLU A 218 -7.53 13.76 -6.98
N ASN A 219 -6.93 12.67 -7.46
CA ASN A 219 -5.54 12.29 -7.19
C ASN A 219 -5.21 12.19 -5.69
N LYS A 220 -6.21 11.75 -4.91
CA LYS A 220 -6.10 11.55 -3.46
C LYS A 220 -6.55 10.14 -3.11
N TRP A 221 -5.85 9.50 -2.19
CA TRP A 221 -6.19 8.16 -1.72
C TRP A 221 -7.44 8.19 -0.83
N HIS A 222 -8.59 8.26 -1.48
CA HIS A 222 -9.90 8.11 -0.86
C HIS A 222 -10.51 6.79 -1.25
N PHE A 223 -11.26 6.22 -0.32
CA PHE A 223 -12.06 5.03 -0.53
C PHE A 223 -13.50 5.36 -0.18
N VAL A 224 -14.42 4.75 -0.91
CA VAL A 224 -15.81 4.71 -0.51
C VAL A 224 -16.18 3.28 -0.16
N PHE A 225 -17.07 3.11 0.81
CA PHE A 225 -17.38 1.81 1.40
C PHE A 225 -18.86 1.51 1.28
N ALA A 226 -19.25 0.29 0.92
CA ALA A 226 -20.67 -0.12 0.90
C ALA A 226 -20.85 -1.54 1.44
N ARG A 227 -21.99 -1.79 2.11
CA ARG A 227 -22.39 -3.14 2.54
C ARG A 227 -22.71 -4.01 1.34
N LYS A 228 -22.31 -5.27 1.37
CA LYS A 228 -22.63 -6.26 0.32
C LYS A 228 -24.13 -6.31 -0.03
N ARG A 229 -25.01 -6.20 0.97
CA ARG A 229 -26.47 -6.36 0.79
C ARG A 229 -27.09 -5.19 0.02
N GLU A 230 -26.47 -4.01 0.09
CA GLU A 230 -26.95 -2.80 -0.56
C GLU A 230 -26.40 -2.65 -1.99
N LEU A 231 -25.43 -3.48 -2.38
CA LEU A 231 -24.89 -3.48 -3.74
C LEU A 231 -25.94 -3.97 -4.76
N PRO A 232 -25.90 -3.44 -5.99
CA PRO A 232 -26.80 -3.88 -7.05
C PRO A 232 -26.50 -5.32 -7.49
N THR A 233 -27.52 -6.00 -7.97
CA THR A 233 -27.46 -7.36 -8.54
C THR A 233 -27.38 -7.37 -10.05
N SER A 234 -26.97 -8.52 -10.59
CA SER A 234 -26.92 -8.75 -12.02
C SER A 234 -28.28 -8.53 -12.69
N SER A 235 -28.30 -7.73 -13.74
CA SER A 235 -29.48 -7.49 -14.58
C SER A 235 -29.49 -8.35 -15.85
N PHE A 236 -28.54 -9.28 -16.00
CA PHE A 236 -28.37 -10.04 -17.23
C PHE A 236 -29.52 -11.04 -17.45
N ARG A 237 -30.37 -10.75 -18.44
CA ARG A 237 -31.66 -11.44 -18.66
C ARG A 237 -31.56 -12.93 -18.95
N LYS A 238 -30.40 -13.45 -19.35
CA LYS A 238 -30.20 -14.89 -19.58
C LYS A 238 -30.05 -15.68 -18.28
N TYR A 239 -29.75 -15.03 -17.16
CA TYR A 239 -29.72 -15.67 -15.86
C TYR A 239 -31.14 -15.80 -15.29
N SER A 240 -31.38 -16.88 -14.54
CA SER A 240 -32.64 -17.05 -13.82
C SER A 240 -32.87 -15.92 -12.81
N PRO A 241 -34.10 -15.64 -12.37
CA PRO A 241 -34.36 -14.64 -11.33
C PRO A 241 -33.52 -14.86 -10.06
N MET A 242 -33.43 -16.10 -9.59
CA MET A 242 -32.62 -16.48 -8.43
C MET A 242 -31.11 -16.24 -8.66
N GLN A 243 -30.59 -16.61 -9.84
CA GLN A 243 -29.18 -16.36 -10.18
C GLN A 243 -28.87 -14.86 -10.23
N ARG A 244 -29.79 -14.06 -10.80
CA ARG A 244 -29.65 -12.59 -10.82
C ARG A 244 -29.64 -12.01 -9.42
N GLU A 245 -30.51 -12.46 -8.53
CA GLU A 245 -30.57 -12.03 -7.13
C GLU A 245 -29.33 -12.45 -6.33
N SER A 246 -28.75 -13.61 -6.67
CA SER A 246 -27.57 -14.16 -6.00
C SER A 246 -26.25 -13.57 -6.49
N LEU A 247 -26.19 -12.97 -7.68
CA LEU A 247 -24.95 -12.43 -8.26
C LEU A 247 -24.91 -10.91 -8.17
N LEU A 248 -23.79 -10.37 -7.71
CA LEU A 248 -23.54 -8.94 -7.76
C LEU A 248 -23.49 -8.44 -9.22
N ALA A 249 -23.87 -7.19 -9.43
CA ALA A 249 -23.70 -6.54 -10.73
C ALA A 249 -22.21 -6.38 -11.03
N SER A 250 -21.81 -6.65 -12.28
CA SER A 250 -20.41 -6.51 -12.69
C SER A 250 -19.87 -5.10 -12.50
N LEU A 251 -20.70 -4.08 -12.79
CA LEU A 251 -20.34 -2.68 -12.67
C LEU A 251 -21.20 -2.01 -11.60
N VAL A 252 -20.54 -1.47 -10.57
CA VAL A 252 -21.18 -0.70 -9.51
C VAL A 252 -20.86 0.77 -9.71
N SER A 253 -21.88 1.61 -9.77
CA SER A 253 -21.71 3.07 -9.94
C SER A 253 -21.29 3.71 -8.63
N VAL A 254 -20.34 4.64 -8.71
CA VAL A 254 -19.74 5.35 -7.58
C VAL A 254 -19.66 6.83 -7.92
N SER A 255 -19.91 7.69 -6.93
CA SER A 255 -19.75 9.14 -7.04
C SER A 255 -18.81 9.69 -5.98
N TRP A 256 -18.34 10.93 -6.20
CA TRP A 256 -17.70 11.73 -5.17
C TRP A 256 -18.22 13.17 -5.19
N PRO A 257 -18.72 13.73 -4.07
CA PRO A 257 -18.94 13.06 -2.77
C PRO A 257 -19.82 11.80 -2.85
N PRO A 258 -19.63 10.81 -1.96
CA PRO A 258 -20.34 9.55 -2.05
C PRO A 258 -21.83 9.73 -1.78
N GLU A 259 -22.63 8.98 -2.54
CA GLU A 259 -24.08 8.84 -2.32
C GLU A 259 -24.36 7.41 -1.82
N ARG A 260 -25.43 7.23 -1.02
CA ARG A 260 -25.82 5.90 -0.52
C ARG A 260 -25.98 4.92 -1.71
N PRO A 261 -25.51 3.67 -1.58
CA PRO A 261 -25.13 2.99 -0.33
C PRO A 261 -23.67 3.21 0.11
N PHE A 262 -22.94 4.12 -0.53
CA PHE A 262 -21.54 4.37 -0.20
C PHE A 262 -21.37 5.35 0.96
N TYR A 263 -20.37 5.09 1.79
CA TYR A 263 -19.90 5.90 2.91
C TYR A 263 -18.50 6.42 2.61
N ALA A 264 -18.19 7.63 3.05
CA ALA A 264 -16.85 8.20 2.95
C ALA A 264 -15.89 7.68 4.05
N ASP A 265 -16.44 7.35 5.23
CA ASP A 265 -15.70 6.82 6.37
C ASP A 265 -16.17 5.39 6.68
N ILE A 266 -15.24 4.44 6.68
CA ILE A 266 -15.53 3.04 6.98
C ILE A 266 -16.04 2.85 8.42
N ARG A 267 -15.69 3.74 9.36
CA ARG A 267 -16.16 3.66 10.75
C ARG A 267 -17.67 3.86 10.86
N GLU A 268 -18.24 4.77 10.08
CA GLU A 268 -19.70 4.99 10.07
C GLU A 268 -20.40 3.71 9.61
N LEU A 269 -19.90 3.12 8.52
CA LEU A 269 -20.40 1.87 7.99
C LEU A 269 -20.29 0.72 9.02
N LEU A 270 -19.12 0.53 9.62
CA LEU A 270 -18.83 -0.55 10.57
C LEU A 270 -19.63 -0.40 11.87
N ASN A 271 -19.78 0.82 12.40
CA ASN A 271 -20.60 1.06 13.58
C ASN A 271 -22.04 0.61 13.36
N GLU A 272 -22.66 1.09 12.28
CA GLU A 272 -24.02 0.69 11.92
C GLU A 272 -24.12 -0.84 11.64
N MET A 273 -23.08 -1.49 11.08
CA MET A 273 -23.05 -2.95 10.88
C MET A 273 -23.02 -3.70 12.20
N VAL A 274 -22.17 -3.29 13.14
CA VAL A 274 -22.07 -3.92 14.48
C VAL A 274 -23.35 -3.71 15.28
N GLU A 275 -23.96 -2.54 15.22
CA GLU A 275 -25.26 -2.25 15.86
C GLU A 275 -26.38 -3.17 15.35
N GLN A 276 -26.28 -3.60 14.10
CA GLN A 276 -27.22 -4.55 13.48
C GLN A 276 -26.81 -6.02 13.67
N GLY A 277 -25.75 -6.30 14.44
CA GLY A 277 -25.27 -7.66 14.72
C GLY A 277 -24.54 -8.32 13.54
N GLU A 278 -24.04 -7.54 12.58
CA GLU A 278 -23.28 -8.06 11.44
C GLU A 278 -21.80 -8.38 11.81
N GLY A 279 -21.08 -9.00 10.87
CA GLY A 279 -19.72 -9.52 11.06
C GLY A 279 -19.70 -10.91 11.69
N ALA A 280 -18.68 -11.70 11.42
CA ALA A 280 -18.51 -13.04 11.99
C ALA A 280 -17.87 -12.99 13.38
N ASP A 281 -17.99 -14.08 14.14
CA ASP A 281 -17.12 -14.30 15.29
C ASP A 281 -15.69 -14.55 14.76
N PRO A 282 -14.66 -13.81 15.24
CA PRO A 282 -13.28 -14.05 14.82
C PRO A 282 -12.83 -15.51 14.96
N SER A 283 -13.33 -16.26 15.96
CA SER A 283 -12.95 -17.66 16.13
C SER A 283 -13.41 -18.56 14.97
N ASP A 284 -14.56 -18.24 14.36
CA ASP A 284 -15.11 -19.01 13.24
C ASP A 284 -14.22 -18.93 11.99
N LEU A 285 -13.41 -17.87 11.90
CA LEU A 285 -12.48 -17.63 10.79
C LEU A 285 -11.05 -18.08 11.13
N GLY A 286 -10.82 -18.65 12.32
CA GLY A 286 -9.48 -18.95 12.83
C GLY A 286 -8.64 -17.68 13.03
N LEU A 287 -9.31 -16.57 13.34
CA LEU A 287 -8.72 -15.27 13.67
C LEU A 287 -8.83 -15.07 15.18
N GLY A 288 -8.02 -15.78 15.96
CA GLY A 288 -8.03 -15.74 17.42
C GLY A 288 -6.68 -16.07 18.01
#